data_AF-A0A816MJA2-F1
#
_entry.id   AF-A0A816MJA2-F1
#
_cell.length_a   1.000
_cell.length_b   1.000
_cell.length_c   1.000
_cell.angle_alpha   90.00
_cell.angle_beta   90.00
_cell.angle_gamma   90.00
#
_symmetry.space_group_name_H-M   'P 1'
#
loop_
_entity.id
_entity.type
_entity.pdbx_description
1 polymer ?
#
loop_
_entity_poly.entity_id
_entity_poly.type
_entity_poly.pdbx_seq_one_letter_code
_entity_poly.pdbx_strand_id
1 'polypeptide(L)'
;MFEAYCRGVILYGPYYWEHVFNYLKGSLEDKDHILFTKYEEIIEEQSLQVKRLPEFLQLSIRQGGRRDGSVEKILSLCSLCNLSNLETNKNGTTRIGVDTNVFFRKG
;
A
#
# COMPACT_ATOMS: atom_id res chain seq x y z
N MET A 1 17.25 3.09 -18.32
CA MET A 1 16.03 2.99 -17.50
C MET A 1 15.72 4.28 -16.73
N PHE A 2 16.67 4.80 -15.94
CA PHE A 2 16.50 6.08 -15.22
C PHE A 2 16.11 7.25 -16.13
N GLU A 3 16.80 7.43 -17.26
CA GLU A 3 16.50 8.51 -18.21
C GLU A 3 15.08 8.40 -18.80
N ALA A 4 14.64 7.18 -19.14
CA ALA A 4 13.28 6.94 -19.62
C ALA A 4 12.24 7.27 -18.54
N TYR A 5 12.52 6.92 -17.27
CA TYR A 5 11.71 7.31 -16.12
C TYR A 5 11.59 8.83 -15.96
N CYS A 6 12.72 9.55 -15.99
CA CYS A 6 12.74 11.01 -15.89
C CYS A 6 12.00 11.69 -17.03
N ARG A 7 12.04 11.10 -18.24
CA ARG A 7 11.30 11.56 -19.42
C ARG A 7 9.83 11.11 -19.44
N GLY A 8 9.39 10.31 -18.47
CA GLY A 8 8.03 9.76 -18.39
C GLY A 8 7.73 8.64 -19.39
N VAL A 9 8.72 8.12 -20.11
CA VAL A 9 8.57 7.05 -21.11
C VAL A 9 8.69 5.68 -20.42
N ILE A 10 7.71 5.39 -19.55
CA ILE A 10 7.61 4.14 -18.79
C ILE A 10 6.15 3.67 -18.77
N LEU A 11 5.93 2.43 -18.37
CA LEU A 11 4.58 1.91 -18.13
C LEU A 11 3.89 2.78 -17.05
N TYR A 12 2.70 3.29 -17.36
CA TYR A 12 1.97 4.26 -16.50
C TYR A 12 2.79 5.53 -16.17
N GLY A 13 3.59 6.02 -17.12
CA GLY A 13 4.25 7.32 -17.02
C GLY A 13 3.44 8.43 -17.70
N PRO A 14 3.66 9.72 -17.34
CA PRO A 14 4.65 10.25 -16.41
C PRO A 14 4.25 10.13 -14.92
N TYR A 15 5.13 9.55 -14.10
CA TYR A 15 4.81 9.18 -12.71
C TYR A 15 4.42 10.36 -11.80
N TYR A 16 5.27 11.38 -11.68
CA TYR A 16 5.02 12.47 -10.73
C TYR A 16 3.94 13.44 -11.20
N TRP A 17 4.01 13.87 -12.46
CA TRP A 17 3.20 14.98 -12.98
C TRP A 17 1.77 14.59 -13.33
N GLU A 18 1.52 13.36 -13.75
CA GLU A 18 0.18 12.91 -14.09
C GLU A 18 -0.37 11.95 -13.03
N HIS A 19 0.36 10.90 -12.69
CA HIS A 19 -0.18 9.92 -11.75
C HIS A 19 -0.30 10.47 -10.33
N VAL A 20 0.82 10.78 -9.68
CA VAL A 20 0.79 11.20 -8.26
C VAL A 20 0.04 12.51 -8.08
N PHE A 21 0.31 13.50 -8.93
CA PHE A 21 -0.30 14.83 -8.81
C PHE A 21 -1.83 14.80 -8.98
N ASN A 22 -2.36 14.05 -9.94
CA ASN A 22 -3.81 14.00 -10.14
C ASN A 22 -4.53 13.31 -8.98
N TYR A 23 -3.98 12.23 -8.40
CA TYR A 23 -4.56 11.61 -7.21
C TYR A 23 -4.46 12.51 -5.97
N LEU A 24 -3.35 13.24 -5.81
CA LEU A 24 -3.21 14.21 -4.73
C LEU A 24 -4.26 15.31 -4.86
N LYS A 25 -4.39 15.91 -6.05
CA LYS A 25 -5.40 16.94 -6.32
C LYS A 25 -6.82 16.40 -6.07
N GLY A 26 -7.14 15.22 -6.59
CA GLY A 26 -8.41 14.56 -6.37
C GLY A 26 -8.71 14.35 -4.88
N SER A 27 -7.71 13.95 -4.08
CA SER A 27 -7.89 13.79 -2.63
C SER A 27 -8.12 15.10 -1.88
N LEU A 28 -7.71 16.24 -2.43
CA LEU A 28 -7.99 17.56 -1.85
C LEU A 28 -9.41 18.02 -2.18
N GLU A 29 -9.92 17.64 -3.36
CA GLU A 29 -11.26 17.98 -3.85
C GLU A 29 -12.34 17.05 -3.29
N ASP A 30 -12.05 15.75 -3.14
CA ASP A 30 -12.98 14.72 -2.67
C ASP A 30 -12.33 13.77 -1.65
N LYS A 31 -12.36 14.19 -0.38
CA LYS A 31 -11.78 13.45 0.75
C LYS A 31 -12.60 12.23 1.17
N ASP A 32 -13.85 12.16 0.75
CA ASP A 32 -14.77 11.08 1.15
C ASP A 32 -14.61 9.86 0.23
N HIS A 33 -14.13 10.06 -1.00
CA HIS A 33 -13.95 8.99 -1.99
C HIS A 33 -12.50 8.73 -2.38
N ILE A 34 -11.56 9.63 -2.05
CA ILE A 34 -10.13 9.45 -2.38
C ILE A 34 -9.26 9.54 -1.12
N LEU A 35 -8.72 8.40 -0.70
CA LEU A 35 -7.71 8.33 0.35
C LEU A 35 -6.30 8.38 -0.25
N PHE A 36 -5.63 9.51 -0.07
CA PHE A 36 -4.22 9.66 -0.44
C PHE A 36 -3.30 9.39 0.76
N THR A 37 -2.28 8.55 0.54
CA THR A 37 -1.28 8.15 1.53
C THR A 37 0.08 7.99 0.86
N LYS A 38 1.15 8.37 1.54
CA LYS A 38 2.53 8.14 1.10
C LYS A 38 3.10 6.87 1.70
N TYR A 39 4.04 6.25 0.99
CA TYR A 39 4.66 5.01 1.44
C TYR A 39 5.50 5.22 2.72
N GLU A 40 6.20 6.36 2.80
CA GLU A 40 7.02 6.75 3.94
C GLU A 40 6.15 6.91 5.20
N GLU A 41 5.00 7.56 5.08
CA GLU A 41 4.03 7.73 6.18
C GLU A 41 3.44 6.38 6.66
N ILE A 42 3.31 5.40 5.76
CA ILE A 42 2.90 4.04 6.14
C ILE A 42 3.97 3.36 6.98
N ILE A 43 5.25 3.51 6.64
CA ILE A 43 6.32 2.88 7.40
C ILE A 43 6.53 3.57 8.75
N GLU A 44 6.50 4.90 8.78
CA GLU A 44 6.72 5.69 9.99
C GLU A 44 5.55 5.53 10.99
N GLU A 45 4.31 5.52 10.51
CA GLU A 45 3.11 5.53 11.35
C GLU A 45 2.13 4.38 11.04
N GLN A 46 2.67 3.16 10.95
CA GLN A 46 1.94 1.94 10.57
C GLN A 46 0.59 1.76 11.30
N SER A 47 0.57 1.93 12.62
CA SER A 47 -0.64 1.75 13.44
C SER A 47 -1.71 2.79 13.15
N LEU A 48 -1.32 4.02 12.82
CA LEU A 48 -2.25 5.08 12.45
C LEU A 48 -2.84 4.80 11.06
N GLN A 49 -2.01 4.45 10.09
CA GLN A 49 -2.47 4.18 8.72
C GLN A 49 -3.42 2.97 8.65
N VAL A 50 -3.18 1.92 9.44
CA VAL A 50 -4.09 0.75 9.52
C VAL A 50 -5.47 1.11 10.10
N LYS A 51 -5.54 2.11 10.99
CA LYS A 51 -6.83 2.61 11.52
C LYS A 51 -7.53 3.56 10.54
N ARG A 52 -6.75 4.36 9.80
CA ARG A 52 -7.25 5.35 8.84
C ARG A 52 -8.04 4.73 7.68
N LEU A 53 -7.62 3.57 7.16
CA LEU A 53 -8.30 2.93 6.03
C LEU A 53 -9.75 2.48 6.33
N PRO A 54 -10.05 1.73 7.40
CA PRO A 54 -11.43 1.37 7.74
C PRO A 54 -12.28 2.58 8.14
N GLU A 55 -11.69 3.59 8.79
CA GLU A 55 -12.37 4.87 9.06
C GLU A 55 -12.81 5.56 7.76
N PHE A 56 -11.92 5.63 6.76
CA PHE A 56 -12.23 6.16 5.43
C PHE A 56 -13.33 5.36 4.73
N LEU A 57 -13.33 4.03 4.85
CA LEU A 57 -14.37 3.16 4.31
C LEU A 57 -15.68 3.17 5.13
N GLN A 58 -15.78 3.99 6.18
CA GLN A 58 -16.90 4.02 7.14
C GLN A 58 -17.19 2.65 7.77
N LEU A 59 -16.18 1.78 7.78
CA LEU A 59 -16.22 0.48 8.42
C LEU A 59 -15.83 0.68 9.88
N SER A 60 -16.80 0.60 10.77
CA SER A 60 -16.50 0.51 12.20
C SER A 60 -15.68 -0.76 12.42
N ILE A 61 -14.40 -0.63 12.82
CA ILE A 61 -13.67 -1.73 13.45
C ILE A 61 -14.50 -2.09 14.67
N ARG A 62 -15.24 -3.21 14.59
CA ARG A 62 -16.29 -3.61 15.53
C ARG A 62 -15.80 -3.38 16.97
N GLN A 63 -16.49 -2.49 17.69
CA GLN A 63 -16.17 -2.03 19.05
C GLN A 63 -16.39 -3.12 20.14
N GLY A 64 -16.17 -4.40 19.82
CA GLY A 64 -16.24 -5.50 20.77
C GLY A 64 -14.86 -5.80 21.39
N GLY A 65 -14.43 -4.98 22.35
CA GLY A 65 -13.53 -5.41 23.44
C GLY A 65 -12.05 -5.71 23.19
N ARG A 66 -11.46 -5.54 21.99
CA ARG A 66 -10.01 -5.80 21.76
C ARG A 66 -9.36 -4.85 20.72
N ARG A 67 -9.50 -3.53 20.89
CA ARG A 67 -8.99 -2.53 19.91
C ARG A 67 -7.46 -2.56 19.72
N ASP A 68 -6.71 -3.00 20.73
CA ASP A 68 -5.24 -3.02 20.76
C ASP A 68 -4.65 -4.42 20.51
N GLY A 69 -5.31 -5.19 19.66
CA GLY A 69 -4.77 -6.50 19.25
C GLY A 69 -5.13 -6.85 17.81
N SER A 70 -6.22 -6.27 17.29
CA SER A 70 -6.57 -6.39 15.88
C SER A 70 -5.59 -5.64 14.97
N VAL A 71 -5.19 -4.41 15.34
CA VAL A 71 -4.19 -3.63 14.59
C VAL A 71 -2.84 -4.37 14.64
N GLU A 72 -2.49 -4.81 15.83
CA GLU A 72 -1.44 -5.74 16.26
C GLU A 72 -1.21 -6.86 15.27
N LYS A 73 -2.30 -7.62 15.13
CA LYS A 73 -2.38 -8.79 14.28
C LYS A 73 -2.33 -8.44 12.80
N ILE A 74 -2.97 -7.35 12.36
CA ILE A 74 -2.91 -6.91 10.96
C ILE A 74 -1.47 -6.52 10.61
N LEU A 75 -0.80 -5.74 11.45
CA LEU A 75 0.59 -5.34 11.24
C LEU A 75 1.52 -6.55 11.18
N SER A 76 1.34 -7.50 12.10
CA SER A 76 2.11 -8.76 12.08
C SER A 76 1.87 -9.55 10.78
N LEU A 77 0.60 -9.75 10.40
CA LEU A 77 0.21 -10.53 9.21
C LEU A 77 0.68 -9.87 7.90
N CYS A 78 0.56 -8.55 7.80
CA CYS A 78 0.88 -7.78 6.60
C CYS A 78 2.31 -7.23 6.60
N SER A 79 3.13 -7.55 7.60
CA SER A 79 4.53 -7.14 7.63
C SER A 79 5.31 -7.68 6.45
N LEU A 80 6.27 -6.90 5.96
CA LEU A 80 7.16 -7.33 4.88
C LEU A 80 7.86 -8.65 5.22
N CYS A 81 8.34 -8.78 6.47
CA CYS A 81 9.00 -9.99 6.95
C CYS A 81 8.06 -11.21 6.90
N ASN A 82 6.80 -11.08 7.35
CA ASN A 82 5.86 -12.19 7.30
C ASN A 82 5.49 -12.55 5.85
N LEU A 83 5.07 -11.57 5.05
CA LEU A 83 4.59 -11.80 3.69
C LEU A 83 5.69 -12.32 2.76
N SER A 84 6.91 -11.78 2.84
CA SER A 84 8.05 -12.28 2.04
C SER A 84 8.46 -13.72 2.39
N ASN A 85 8.09 -14.20 3.58
CA ASN A 85 8.45 -15.53 4.05
C ASN A 85 7.46 -16.64 3.71
N LEU A 86 6.26 -16.31 3.23
CA LEU A 86 5.25 -17.28 2.82
C LEU A 86 5.72 -18.08 1.59
N GLU A 87 5.50 -19.39 1.58
CA GLU A 87 5.88 -20.27 0.46
C GLU A 87 5.31 -19.82 -0.88
N THR A 88 4.06 -19.37 -0.88
CA THR A 88 3.40 -18.82 -2.07
C THR A 88 4.06 -17.57 -2.62
N ASN A 89 4.78 -16.83 -1.79
CA ASN A 89 5.47 -15.59 -2.18
C ASN A 89 6.93 -15.84 -2.52
N LYS A 90 7.56 -16.88 -1.97
CA LYS A 90 8.94 -17.30 -2.33
C LYS A 90 9.01 -18.06 -3.64
N ASN A 91 8.09 -19.01 -3.83
CA ASN A 91 8.18 -20.05 -4.86
C ASN A 91 6.94 -20.09 -5.77
N GLY A 92 6.07 -19.08 -5.70
CA GLY A 92 4.86 -19.00 -6.50
C GLY A 92 5.06 -18.30 -7.85
N THR A 93 4.06 -18.43 -8.70
CA THR A 93 3.95 -17.70 -9.97
C THR A 93 2.55 -17.15 -10.11
N THR A 94 2.43 -15.89 -10.53
CA THR A 94 1.15 -15.24 -10.79
C THR A 94 0.48 -15.83 -12.03
N ARG A 95 -0.83 -15.55 -12.22
CA ARG A 95 -1.59 -15.99 -13.41
C ARG A 95 -1.01 -15.51 -14.75
N ILE A 96 -0.18 -14.47 -14.72
CA ILE A 96 0.46 -13.88 -15.90
C ILE A 96 1.93 -14.32 -16.05
N GLY A 97 2.37 -15.35 -15.30
CA GLY A 97 3.71 -15.93 -15.46
C GLY A 97 4.84 -15.17 -14.75
N VAL A 98 4.52 -14.24 -13.84
CA VAL A 98 5.53 -13.51 -13.05
C VAL A 98 5.78 -14.23 -11.73
N ASP A 99 7.03 -14.52 -11.41
CA ASP A 99 7.45 -15.10 -10.12
C ASP A 99 7.04 -14.19 -8.96
N THR A 100 6.49 -14.76 -7.89
CA THR A 100 5.93 -13.97 -6.78
C THR A 100 7.00 -13.31 -5.90
N ASN A 101 8.23 -13.82 -5.93
CA ASN A 101 9.31 -13.30 -5.10
C ASN A 101 9.76 -11.89 -5.53
N VAL A 102 9.51 -11.50 -6.79
CA VAL A 102 9.90 -10.19 -7.31
C VAL A 102 9.13 -9.03 -6.66
N PHE A 103 7.96 -9.32 -6.07
CA PHE A 103 7.16 -8.33 -5.36
C PHE A 103 7.71 -8.02 -3.96
N PHE A 104 8.61 -8.84 -3.42
CA PHE A 104 9.17 -8.69 -2.07
C PHE A 104 10.68 -8.52 -2.14
N ARG A 105 11.15 -7.26 -2.13
CA ARG A 105 12.56 -6.93 -2.30
C ARG A 105 13.17 -6.36 -1.01
N LYS A 106 13.52 -5.08 -1.02
CA LYS A 106 13.82 -4.32 0.20
C LYS A 106 12.67 -3.33 0.39
N GLY A 107 12.15 -3.28 1.60
CA GLY A 107 11.21 -2.26 2.07
C GLY A 107 11.70 -1.73 3.39
#